data_AF-A0A7J3HE05-F1
#
_entry.id   AF-A0A7J3HE05-F1
#
_cell.length_a   1.000
_cell.length_b   1.000
_cell.length_c   1.000
_cell.angle_alpha   90.00
_cell.angle_beta   90.00
_cell.angle_gamma   90.00
#
_symmetry.space_group_name_H-M   'P 1'
#
loop_
_entity.id
_entity.type
_entity.pdbx_description
1 polymer ?
#
loop_
_entity_poly.entity_id
_entity_poly.type
_entity_poly.pdbx_seq_one_letter_code
_entity_poly.pdbx_strand_id
1 'polypeptide(L)'
;MSKSILCEVCEERPAIRKCRICGRRVCEKHLSEDGVCAVCTDLMCRVCKARLSVTSCILCGRPICRTCSVELEPGIRMCIHCASNISAKEQEPESGSFGERVEQRHP
;
A
#
# COMPACT_ATOMS: atom_id res chain seq x y z
N MET A 1 31.21 -22.96 -23.12
CA MET A 1 30.42 -23.20 -21.90
C MET A 1 29.16 -22.36 -21.96
N SER A 2 27.99 -22.98 -22.13
CA SER A 2 26.70 -22.30 -22.04
C SER A 2 26.45 -21.97 -20.57
N LYS A 3 26.77 -20.74 -20.17
CA LYS A 3 26.54 -20.25 -18.81
C LYS A 3 25.04 -20.30 -18.52
N SER A 4 24.62 -21.28 -17.72
CA SER A 4 23.24 -21.36 -17.23
C SER A 4 22.94 -20.08 -16.45
N ILE A 5 21.94 -19.33 -16.87
CA ILE A 5 21.60 -18.07 -16.21
C ILE A 5 20.77 -18.40 -14.99
N LEU A 6 21.26 -18.02 -13.82
CA LEU A 6 20.63 -18.27 -12.53
C LEU A 6 19.49 -17.29 -12.27
N CYS A 7 18.60 -17.68 -11.36
CA CYS A 7 17.51 -16.85 -10.88
C CYS A 7 18.05 -15.61 -10.14
N GLU A 8 17.63 -14.42 -10.55
CA GLU A 8 18.01 -13.13 -9.93
C GLU A 8 17.29 -12.85 -8.61
N VAL A 9 16.64 -13.86 -8.00
CA VAL A 9 15.90 -13.73 -6.73
C VAL A 9 16.51 -14.62 -5.66
N CYS A 10 16.87 -15.86 -5.99
CA CYS A 10 17.56 -16.75 -5.04
C CYS A 10 18.98 -17.10 -5.41
N GLU A 11 19.44 -16.83 -6.64
CA GLU A 11 20.79 -17.13 -7.13
C GLU A 11 21.21 -18.62 -7.09
N GLU A 12 20.33 -19.52 -6.65
CA GLU A 12 20.62 -20.95 -6.51
C GLU A 12 20.13 -21.80 -7.69
N ARG A 13 19.01 -21.40 -8.32
CA ARG A 13 18.29 -22.22 -9.31
C ARG A 13 18.42 -21.64 -10.71
N PRO A 14 18.38 -22.47 -11.77
CA PRO A 14 18.35 -21.96 -13.14
C PRO A 14 17.09 -21.12 -13.39
N ALA A 15 17.26 -19.99 -14.07
CA ALA A 15 16.15 -19.16 -14.48
C ALA A 15 15.43 -19.78 -15.68
N ILE A 16 14.11 -19.89 -15.58
CA ILE A 16 13.27 -20.49 -16.61
C ILE A 16 12.64 -19.45 -17.54
N ARG A 17 12.32 -18.26 -17.01
CA ARG A 17 11.63 -17.18 -17.72
C ARG A 17 11.94 -15.81 -17.12
N LYS A 18 11.60 -14.75 -17.86
CA LYS A 18 11.69 -13.37 -17.41
C LYS A 18 10.35 -12.90 -16.85
N CYS A 19 10.39 -12.08 -15.80
CA CYS A 19 9.22 -11.37 -15.29
C CYS A 19 8.70 -10.38 -16.33
N ARG A 20 7.39 -10.39 -16.60
CA ARG A 20 6.77 -9.46 -17.56
C ARG A 20 6.75 -7.99 -17.11
N ILE A 21 6.98 -7.73 -15.82
CA ILE A 21 6.93 -6.38 -15.24
C ILE A 21 8.32 -5.76 -15.16
N CYS A 22 9.28 -6.44 -14.51
CA CYS A 22 10.62 -5.89 -14.27
C CYS A 22 11.72 -6.48 -15.15
N GLY A 23 11.42 -7.54 -15.92
CA GLY A 23 12.40 -8.19 -16.81
C GLY A 23 13.39 -9.15 -16.15
N ARG A 24 13.43 -9.24 -14.81
CA ARG A 24 14.32 -10.16 -14.07
C ARG A 24 14.12 -11.61 -14.50
N ARG A 25 15.22 -12.35 -14.66
CA ARG A 25 15.22 -13.79 -14.92
C ARG A 25 14.99 -14.54 -13.61
N VAL A 26 13.93 -15.36 -13.57
CA VAL A 26 13.49 -16.06 -12.36
C VAL A 26 13.27 -17.55 -12.60
N CYS A 27 13.52 -18.34 -11.55
CA CYS A 27 13.19 -19.77 -11.53
C CYS A 27 11.69 -19.98 -11.30
N GLU A 28 11.24 -21.22 -11.49
CA GLU A 28 9.85 -21.64 -11.32
C GLU A 28 9.24 -21.29 -9.96
N LYS A 29 10.04 -21.33 -8.89
CA LYS A 29 9.56 -21.02 -7.53
C LYS A 29 9.24 -19.54 -7.33
N HIS A 30 9.94 -18.65 -8.03
CA HIS A 30 9.79 -17.21 -7.87
C HIS A 30 9.00 -16.56 -9.00
N LEU A 31 8.40 -17.36 -9.89
CA LEU A 31 7.56 -16.88 -10.98
C LEU A 31 6.12 -17.31 -10.71
N SER A 32 5.21 -16.36 -10.65
CA SER A 32 3.77 -16.64 -10.57
C SER A 32 3.24 -17.18 -11.91
N GLU A 33 2.06 -17.78 -11.87
CA GLU A 33 1.35 -18.25 -13.07
C GLU A 33 1.12 -17.13 -14.10
N ASP A 34 0.89 -15.91 -13.62
CA ASP A 34 0.74 -14.70 -14.44
C ASP A 34 2.05 -14.17 -15.05
N GLY A 35 3.17 -14.89 -14.88
CA GLY A 35 4.48 -14.50 -15.38
C GLY A 35 5.11 -13.32 -14.64
N VAL A 36 4.74 -13.11 -13.37
CA VAL A 36 5.25 -12.02 -12.52
C VAL A 36 6.18 -12.61 -11.45
N CYS A 37 7.33 -11.98 -11.21
CA CYS A 37 8.22 -12.46 -10.15
C CYS A 37 7.66 -12.16 -8.76
N ALA A 38 8.05 -12.97 -7.76
CA ALA A 38 7.65 -12.80 -6.37
C ALA A 38 7.85 -11.36 -5.85
N VAL A 39 8.98 -10.74 -6.19
CA VAL A 39 9.29 -9.34 -5.81
C VAL A 39 8.26 -8.36 -6.37
N CYS A 40 7.91 -8.49 -7.65
CA CYS A 40 6.89 -7.63 -8.26
C CYS A 40 5.51 -7.90 -7.65
N THR A 41 5.19 -9.16 -7.35
CA THR A 41 3.95 -9.56 -6.68
C THR A 41 3.81 -8.89 -5.31
N ASP A 42 4.88 -8.86 -4.52
CA ASP A 42 4.88 -8.23 -3.19
C ASP A 42 4.73 -6.70 -3.25
N LEU A 43 5.24 -6.10 -4.33
CA LEU A 43 5.11 -4.67 -4.62
C LEU A 43 3.83 -4.31 -5.38
N MET A 44 2.89 -5.24 -5.56
CA MET A 44 1.61 -4.92 -6.19
C MET A 44 0.74 -4.08 -5.26
N CYS A 45 -0.02 -3.16 -5.86
CA CYS A 45 -1.04 -2.42 -5.16
C CYS A 45 -2.06 -3.38 -4.54
N ARG A 46 -2.24 -3.33 -3.22
CA ARG A 46 -3.20 -4.19 -2.51
C ARG A 46 -4.67 -3.83 -2.75
N VAL A 47 -4.94 -2.70 -3.41
CA VAL A 47 -6.30 -2.28 -3.78
C VAL A 47 -6.71 -2.91 -5.11
N CYS A 48 -5.96 -2.67 -6.19
CA CYS A 48 -6.34 -3.16 -7.52
C CYS A 48 -5.66 -4.45 -7.95
N LYS A 49 -4.55 -4.85 -7.31
CA LYS A 49 -3.70 -5.99 -7.72
C LYS A 49 -3.25 -5.99 -9.19
N ALA A 50 -3.38 -4.86 -9.90
CA ALA A 50 -3.10 -4.74 -11.32
C ALA A 50 -1.87 -3.87 -11.63
N ARG A 51 -1.45 -3.01 -10.69
CA ARG A 51 -0.35 -2.06 -10.86
C ARG A 51 0.64 -2.17 -9.71
N LEU A 52 1.92 -1.89 -9.97
CA LEU A 52 2.92 -1.72 -8.93
C LEU A 52 2.56 -0.52 -8.03
N SER A 53 2.86 -0.66 -6.73
CA SER A 53 2.74 0.42 -5.78
C SER A 53 3.80 1.48 -6.00
N VAL A 54 3.45 2.73 -5.74
CA VAL A 54 4.38 3.86 -5.75
C VAL A 54 4.78 4.29 -4.34
N THR A 55 3.96 3.96 -3.34
CA THR A 55 4.20 4.22 -1.92
C THR A 55 3.26 3.32 -1.09
N SER A 56 3.32 3.45 0.22
CA SER A 56 2.41 2.79 1.16
C SER A 56 1.39 3.79 1.72
N CYS A 57 0.20 3.30 2.05
CA CYS A 57 -0.82 4.11 2.70
C CYS A 57 -0.31 4.59 4.07
N ILE A 58 -0.37 5.90 4.33
CA ILE A 58 0.06 6.47 5.60
C ILE A 58 -0.74 5.94 6.82
N LEU A 59 -1.98 5.48 6.62
CA LEU A 59 -2.82 4.96 7.70
C LEU A 59 -2.74 3.44 7.88
N CYS A 60 -2.82 2.66 6.81
CA CYS A 60 -2.90 1.19 6.91
C CYS A 60 -1.63 0.46 6.46
N GLY A 61 -0.60 1.17 6.00
CA GLY A 61 0.68 0.61 5.58
C GLY A 61 0.64 -0.22 4.29
N ARG A 62 -0.52 -0.42 3.67
CA ARG A 62 -0.65 -1.24 2.45
C ARG A 62 0.03 -0.55 1.25
N PRO A 63 0.76 -1.29 0.40
CA PRO A 63 1.31 -0.74 -0.83
C PRO A 63 0.18 -0.33 -1.79
N ILE A 64 0.27 0.89 -2.33
CA ILE A 64 -0.76 1.53 -3.16
C ILE A 64 -0.18 2.18 -4.41
N CYS A 65 -0.93 2.08 -5.52
CA CYS A 65 -0.60 2.76 -6.77
C CYS A 65 -1.20 4.17 -6.80
N ARG A 66 -0.75 5.00 -7.76
CA ARG A 66 -1.22 6.38 -7.94
C ARG A 66 -2.74 6.48 -8.13
N THR A 67 -3.33 5.52 -8.86
CA THR A 67 -4.77 5.52 -9.17
C THR A 67 -5.65 5.10 -7.99
N CYS A 68 -5.14 4.29 -7.07
CA CYS A 68 -5.89 3.78 -5.92
C CYS A 68 -5.60 4.56 -4.62
N SER A 69 -5.05 5.77 -4.76
CA SER A 69 -4.65 6.60 -3.64
C SER A 69 -4.94 8.07 -3.90
N VAL A 70 -5.17 8.80 -2.82
CA VAL A 70 -5.21 10.26 -2.80
C VAL A 70 -3.87 10.76 -2.28
N GLU A 71 -3.35 11.82 -2.90
CA GLU A 71 -2.12 12.49 -2.45
C GLU A 71 -2.52 13.61 -1.49
N LEU A 72 -1.98 13.54 -0.27
CA LEU A 72 -2.23 14.53 0.78
C LEU A 72 -1.16 15.63 0.75
N GLU A 73 0.09 15.19 0.64
CA GLU A 73 1.28 16.03 0.47
C GLU A 73 2.23 15.33 -0.52
N PRO A 74 3.22 16.04 -1.10
CA PRO A 74 4.17 15.44 -2.03
C PRO A 74 4.82 14.17 -1.46
N GLY A 75 4.54 13.02 -2.07
CA GLY A 75 5.06 11.72 -1.63
C GLY A 75 4.27 11.03 -0.51
N ILE A 76 3.35 11.74 0.16
CA ILE A 76 2.47 11.19 1.20
C ILE A 76 1.11 10.89 0.59
N ARG A 77 0.75 9.60 0.57
CA ARG A 77 -0.50 9.13 -0.02
C ARG A 77 -1.30 8.27 0.94
N MET A 78 -2.62 8.33 0.78
CA MET A 78 -3.58 7.52 1.51
C MET A 78 -4.41 6.69 0.54
N CYS A 79 -4.72 5.45 0.89
CA CYS A 79 -5.55 4.59 0.03
C CYS A 79 -7.00 5.07 0.02
N ILE A 80 -7.70 4.82 -1.09
CA ILE A 80 -9.12 5.22 -1.22
C ILE A 80 -10.02 4.69 -0.11
N HIS A 81 -9.77 3.48 0.42
CA HIS A 81 -10.57 2.90 1.50
C HIS A 81 -10.41 3.68 2.81
N CYS A 82 -9.18 4.08 3.14
CA CYS A 82 -8.89 4.90 4.31
C CYS A 82 -9.46 6.30 4.15
N ALA A 83 -9.37 6.89 2.95
CA ALA A 83 -9.95 8.20 2.65
C ALA A 83 -11.47 8.19 2.88
N SER A 84 -12.19 7.21 2.31
CA SER A 84 -13.64 7.09 2.48
C SER A 84 -14.08 6.94 3.94
N ASN A 85 -13.26 6.31 4.78
CA ASN A 85 -13.58 6.12 6.20
C ASN A 85 -13.42 7.40 7.04
N ILE A 86 -12.60 8.36 6.60
CA ILE A 86 -12.44 9.66 7.28
C ILE A 86 -13.60 10.58 6.92
N SER A 87 -13.97 10.64 5.64
CA SER A 87 -15.08 11.47 5.15
C SER A 87 -16.42 11.12 5.79
N ALA A 88 -16.58 9.91 6.33
CA ALA A 88 -17.79 9.48 7.03
C ALA A 88 -17.91 9.99 8.48
N LYS A 89 -16.87 10.65 9.04
CA LYS A 89 -16.83 11.06 10.45
C LYS A 89 -17.01 12.57 10.71
N GLU A 90 -17.12 13.41 9.69
CA GLU A 90 -17.25 14.88 9.84
C GLU A 90 -18.72 15.35 10.00
N GLN A 91 -19.59 14.54 10.60
CA GLN A 91 -20.96 14.94 10.96
C GLN A 91 -21.26 14.65 12.44
N GLU A 92 -20.44 15.18 13.36
CA GLU A 92 -20.91 15.44 14.73
C GLU A 92 -20.62 16.92 15.06
N PRO A 93 -21.64 17.77 15.15
CA PRO A 93 -21.47 19.14 15.62
C PRO A 93 -21.18 19.11 17.12
N GLU A 94 -19.99 19.60 17.45
CA GLU A 94 -19.56 20.15 18.73
C GLU A 94 -20.69 20.84 19.53
N SER A 95 -21.23 20.16 20.54
CA SER A 95 -22.07 20.77 21.57
C SER A 95 -21.18 21.28 22.71
N GLY A 96 -20.77 22.54 22.61
CA GLY A 96 -20.27 23.29 23.76
C GLY A 96 -21.35 23.39 24.83
N SER A 97 -21.01 23.07 26.07
CA SER A 97 -21.77 23.51 27.24
C SER A 97 -20.92 24.47 28.05
N PHE A 98 -21.05 25.75 27.69
CA PHE A 98 -20.77 26.86 28.60
C PHE A 98 -21.83 26.79 29.70
N GLY A 99 -21.39 26.48 30.92
CA GLY A 99 -22.23 26.43 32.11
C GLY A 99 -21.62 27.29 33.20
N GLU A 100 -21.73 28.60 33.06
CA GLU A 100 -21.58 29.52 34.18
C GLU A 100 -22.64 29.20 35.25
N ARG A 101 -22.21 29.01 36.49
CA ARG A 101 -23.04 29.35 37.65
C ARG A 101 -22.16 29.70 38.85
N VAL A 102 -21.90 31.00 39.00
CA VAL A 102 -21.65 31.63 40.29
C VAL A 102 -22.93 31.48 41.11
N GLU A 103 -22.88 30.83 42.27
CA GLU A 103 -23.66 31.29 43.44
C GLU A 103 -23.13 30.68 44.74
N GLN A 104 -23.15 31.55 45.76
CA GLN A 104 -22.56 31.43 47.08
C GLN A 104 -23.42 30.55 48.00
N ARG A 105 -22.83 29.81 48.95
CA ARG A 105 -23.15 29.89 50.40
C ARG A 105 -22.47 28.80 51.24
N HIS A 106 -21.89 29.29 52.33
CA HIS A 106 -21.53 28.61 53.59
C HIS A 106 -22.73 27.86 54.21
N PRO A 107 -22.49 26.85 55.07
CA PRO A 107 -22.11 27.07 56.48
C PRO A 107 -20.75 26.51 56.87
#